data_AF-A0A5K1EHI0-F1
#
_entry.id   AF-A0A5K1EHI0-F1
#
_cell.length_a   1.000
_cell.length_b   1.000
_cell.length_c   1.000
_cell.angle_alpha   90.00
_cell.angle_beta   90.00
_cell.angle_gamma   90.00
#
_symmetry.space_group_name_H-M   'P 1'
#
loop_
_entity.id
_entity.type
_entity.pdbx_description
1 polymer ?
#
loop_
_entity_poly.entity_id
_entity_poly.type
_entity_poly.pdbx_seq_one_letter_code
_entity_poly.pdbx_strand_id
1 'polypeptide(L)' 'TICSPLGLTEKEWNQTLNTNLRGTWLVSKCVSKLMIEAHQKGSIINVASITGLNRGTLPGALAYSVSKTGANVVTR' A
#
# COMPACT_ATOMS: atom_id res chain seq x y z
N THR A 1 -1.30 10.12 -19.86
CA THR A 1 -1.72 8.80 -19.35
C THR A 1 -0.58 7.83 -19.54
N ILE A 2 -0.02 7.26 -18.47
CA ILE A 2 1.23 6.48 -18.50
C ILE A 2 0.99 5.10 -19.12
N CYS A 3 1.04 4.98 -20.44
CA CYS A 3 0.76 3.72 -21.14
C CYS A 3 1.87 2.65 -20.98
N SER A 4 3.09 3.02 -20.56
CA SER A 4 4.23 2.09 -20.45
C SER A 4 4.94 2.18 -19.10
N PRO A 5 5.33 1.05 -18.47
CA PRO A 5 6.20 1.04 -17.28
C PRO A 5 7.52 1.80 -17.47
N LEU A 6 8.02 1.88 -18.70
CA LEU A 6 9.28 2.61 -19.00
C LEU A 6 9.15 4.12 -18.84
N GLY A 7 7.92 4.66 -18.93
CA GLY A 7 7.65 6.09 -18.73
C GLY A 7 7.30 6.45 -17.29
N LEU A 8 7.32 5.49 -16.36
CA LEU A 8 7.00 5.73 -14.96
C LEU A 8 8.18 6.41 -14.28
N THR A 9 7.99 7.66 -13.87
CA THR A 9 9.05 8.41 -13.20
C THR A 9 9.23 7.95 -11.75
N GLU A 10 10.42 8.14 -11.19
CA GLU A 10 10.68 7.86 -9.77
C GLU A 10 9.78 8.69 -8.84
N LYS A 11 9.45 9.92 -9.25
CA LYS A 11 8.53 10.78 -8.49
C LYS A 11 7.13 10.15 -8.39
N GLU A 12 6.57 9.67 -9.49
CA GLU A 12 5.26 9.03 -9.52
C GLU A 12 5.26 7.68 -8.79
N TRP A 13 6.34 6.91 -8.94
CA TRP A 13 6.57 5.68 -8.18
C TRP A 13 6.55 5.96 -6.67
N ASN A 14 7.39 6.90 -6.22
CA ASN A 14 7.51 7.27 -4.82
C ASN A 14 6.19 7.87 -4.29
N GLN A 15 5.50 8.69 -5.07
CA GLN A 15 4.20 9.24 -4.69
C GLN A 15 3.19 8.11 -4.43
N THR A 16 3.09 7.15 -5.35
CA THR A 16 2.17 6.01 -5.22
C THR A 16 2.50 5.15 -3.99
N LEU A 17 3.78 4.79 -3.79
CA LEU A 17 4.18 3.97 -2.64
C LEU A 17 4.06 4.71 -1.32
N ASN A 18 4.40 6.00 -1.27
CA ASN A 18 4.30 6.79 -0.04
C ASN A 18 2.85 6.88 0.42
N THR A 19 1.91 7.11 -0.49
CA THR A 19 0.48 7.17 -0.16
C THR A 19 -0.08 5.79 0.18
N ASN A 20 0.09 4.79 -0.69
CA ASN A 20 -0.66 3.55 -0.60
C ASN A 20 -0.03 2.48 0.31
N LEU A 21 1.28 2.56 0.56
CA LEU A 21 2.00 1.55 1.33
C LEU A 21 2.60 2.16 2.60
N ARG A 22 3.45 3.18 2.45
CA ARG A 22 4.13 3.80 3.60
C ARG A 22 3.12 4.41 4.57
N GLY A 23 2.14 5.15 4.05
CA GLY A 23 1.06 5.74 4.87
C GLY A 23 0.31 4.68 5.66
N THR A 24 -0.16 3.62 4.99
CA THR A 24 -0.87 2.49 5.63
C THR A 24 -0.04 1.80 6.71
N TRP A 25 1.25 1.56 6.46
CA TRP A 25 2.15 0.97 7.45
C TRP A 25 2.37 1.89 8.66
N LEU A 26 2.58 3.19 8.43
CA LEU A 26 2.80 4.16 9.51
C LEU A 26 1.57 4.29 10.42
N VAL A 27 0.37 4.38 9.83
CA VAL A 27 -0.89 4.41 10.58
C VAL A 27 -1.07 3.12 11.37
N SER A 28 -0.89 1.96 10.72
CA SER A 28 -1.02 0.66 11.39
C SER A 28 -0.07 0.57 12.59
N LYS A 29 1.20 0.93 12.41
CA LYS A 29 2.21 0.95 13.48
C LYS A 29 1.83 1.87 14.63
N CYS A 30 1.33 3.08 14.33
CA CYS A 30 0.94 4.05 15.34
C CYS A 30 -0.26 3.55 16.16
N VAL A 31 -1.33 3.12 15.48
CA VAL A 31 -2.56 2.62 16.11
C VAL A 31 -2.27 1.37 16.94
N SER A 32 -1.48 0.42 16.44
CA SER A 32 -1.11 -0.78 17.21
C SER A 32 -0.39 -0.43 18.52
N LYS A 33 0.51 0.56 18.51
CA LYS A 33 1.18 1.02 19.73
C LYS A 33 0.19 1.60 20.74
N LEU A 34 -0.70 2.48 20.29
CA LEU A 34 -1.71 3.09 21.14
C LEU A 34 -2.66 2.05 21.74
N MET A 35 -3.06 1.04 20.97
CA MET A 35 -3.90 -0.06 21.45
C MET A 35 -3.20 -0.89 22.55
N ILE A 36 -1.91 -1.17 22.37
CA ILE A 36 -1.09 -1.88 23.37
C ILE A 36 -0.98 -1.04 24.65
N GLU A 37 -0.65 0.24 24.53
CA GLU A 37 -0.52 1.18 25.66
C GLU A 37 -1.83 1.34 26.43
N ALA A 38 -2.97 1.35 25.73
CA ALA A 38 -4.29 1.44 26.33
C ALA A 38 -4.84 0.10 26.85
N HIS A 39 -4.09 -1.01 26.72
CA HIS A 39 -4.56 -2.38 27.00
C HIS A 39 -5.90 -2.73 26.30
N GLN A 40 -6.12 -2.15 25.11
CA GLN A 40 -7.37 -2.27 24.37
C GLN A 40 -7.21 -3.24 23.19
N LYS A 41 -8.08 -4.26 23.15
CA LYS A 41 -8.19 -5.14 21.98
C LYS A 41 -8.87 -4.42 20.83
N GLY A 42 -8.54 -4.81 19.60
CA GLY A 42 -9.21 -4.34 18.40
C GLY A 42 -8.55 -4.92 17.14
N SER A 43 -8.90 -4.35 16.00
CA SER A 43 -8.44 -4.82 14.69
C SER A 43 -8.11 -3.64 13.78
N ILE A 44 -7.07 -3.80 12.95
CA ILE A 44 -6.72 -2.87 11.89
C ILE A 44 -7.01 -3.56 10.55
N ILE A 45 -7.87 -2.95 9.73
CA ILE A 45 -8.23 -3.49 8.42
C ILE A 45 -7.60 -2.63 7.32
N ASN A 46 -6.62 -3.20 6.62
CA ASN A 46 -5.99 -2.53 5.47
C ASN A 46 -6.64 -2.99 4.16
N VAL A 47 -7.12 -2.04 3.36
CA VAL A 47 -7.78 -2.34 2.10
C VAL A 47 -6.76 -2.39 0.95
N ALA A 48 -6.46 -3.62 0.50
CA ALA A 48 -5.61 -3.88 -0.64
C ALA A 48 -6.38 -3.82 -1.97
N SER A 49 -6.03 -4.67 -2.93
CA SER A 49 -6.71 -4.79 -4.23
C SER A 49 -6.41 -6.15 -4.87
N ILE A 50 -7.32 -6.65 -5.71
CA ILE A 50 -7.06 -7.82 -6.59
C ILE A 50 -5.80 -7.63 -7.45
N THR A 51 -5.48 -6.37 -7.78
CA THR A 51 -4.27 -6.01 -8.53
C THR A 51 -2.97 -6.29 -7.78
N GLY A 52 -3.02 -6.47 -6.46
CA GLY A 52 -1.90 -6.90 -5.62
C GLY A 52 -1.70 -8.42 -5.58
N LEU A 53 -2.63 -9.19 -6.17
CA LEU A 53 -2.52 -10.64 -6.37
C LEU A 53 -2.12 -10.95 -7.82
N ASN A 54 -2.78 -10.29 -8.78
CA ASN A 54 -2.49 -10.40 -10.20
C ASN A 54 -2.31 -9.00 -10.79
N ARG A 55 -1.18 -8.72 -11.42
CA ARG A 55 -0.91 -7.40 -12.01
C ARG A 55 -1.96 -7.08 -13.08
N GLY A 56 -2.64 -5.94 -12.95
CA GLY A 56 -3.51 -5.42 -14.00
C GLY A 56 -2.72 -4.90 -15.20
N THR A 57 -3.30 -4.95 -16.39
CA THR A 57 -2.67 -4.45 -17.64
C THR A 57 -2.85 -2.96 -17.88
N LEU A 58 -3.43 -2.23 -16.92
CA LEU A 58 -3.74 -0.82 -17.06
C LEU A 58 -2.49 0.08 -17.00
N PRO A 59 -2.50 1.21 -17.72
CA PRO A 59 -1.57 2.33 -17.55
C PRO A 59 -1.35 2.68 -16.07
N GLY A 60 -0.09 2.80 -15.63
CA GLY A 60 0.25 3.11 -14.22
C GLY A 60 0.04 1.97 -13.22
N ALA A 61 -0.40 0.79 -13.64
CA ALA A 61 -0.70 -0.32 -12.73
C ALA A 61 0.53 -0.88 -12.00
N LEU A 62 1.76 -0.63 -12.46
CA LEU A 62 2.96 -1.21 -11.85
C LEU A 62 3.14 -0.75 -10.39
N ALA A 63 3.32 0.56 -10.15
CA ALA A 63 3.50 1.08 -8.80
C ALA A 63 2.28 0.82 -7.93
N TYR A 64 1.08 0.91 -8.51
CA TYR A 64 -0.17 0.64 -7.80
C TYR A 64 -0.25 -0.83 -7.34
N SER A 65 -0.07 -1.80 -8.24
CA SER A 65 -0.05 -3.23 -7.93
C SER A 65 1.00 -3.54 -6.86
N VAL A 66 2.23 -3.03 -7.00
CA VAL A 66 3.29 -3.21 -6.00
C VAL A 66 2.86 -2.67 -4.64
N SER A 67 2.27 -1.47 -4.59
CA SER A 67 1.78 -0.89 -3.33
C SER A 67 0.72 -1.76 -2.65
N LYS A 68 -0.17 -2.38 -3.43
CA LYS A 68 -1.26 -3.23 -2.93
C LYS A 68 -0.80 -4.63 -2.57
N THR A 69 0.21 -5.18 -3.25
CA THR A 69 0.91 -6.38 -2.81
C THR A 69 1.61 -6.11 -1.47
N GLY A 70 2.29 -4.98 -1.32
CA GLY A 70 2.89 -4.57 -0.06
C GLY A 70 1.86 -4.43 1.07
N ALA A 71 0.68 -3.86 0.79
CA ALA A 71 -0.39 -3.75 1.78
C ALA A 71 -0.90 -5.12 2.26
N ASN A 72 -0.95 -6.12 1.38
CA ASN A 72 -1.26 -7.51 1.78
C ASN A 72 -0.19 -8.07 2.74
N VAL A 73 1.09 -7.82 2.46
CA VAL A 73 2.20 -8.29 3.32
C VAL A 73 2.20 -7.59 4.68
N VAL A 74 1.92 -6.28 4.73
CA VAL A 74 1.80 -5.53 6.00
C VAL A 74 0.70 -6.07 6.91
N THR A 75 -0.32 -6.72 6.33
CA THR A 75 -1.50 -7.22 7.05
C THR A 75 -1.35 -8.67 7.52
N ARG A 76 -0.49 -9.45 6.87
CA ARG A 76 -0.23 -10.85 7.21
C ARG A 76 0.75 -10.96 8.37
#